data_AF-A0A699XN45-F1
#
_entry.id   AF-A0A699XN45-F1
#
_cell.length_a   1.000
_cell.length_b   1.000
_cell.length_c   1.000
_cell.angle_alpha   90.00
_cell.angle_beta   90.00
_cell.angle_gamma   90.00
#
_symmetry.space_group_name_H-M   'P 1'
#
loop_
_entity.id
_entity.type
_entity.pdbx_description
1 polymer ?
#
loop_
_entity_poly.entity_id
_entity_poly.type
_entity_poly.pdbx_seq_one_letter_code
_entity_poly.pdbx_strand_id
1 'polypeptide(L)'
;LDEARIGIAGKNTAIGDAIGLALKRLRSRPAQSRVLILVTDGANNAGQIDPATAARLAAGEGVKIYPIGIGADPDKGATTILG
;
A
#
# COMPACT_ATOMS: atom_id res chain seq x y z
N LEU A 1 9.58 26.17 4.87
CA LEU A 1 8.83 24.99 4.43
C LEU A 1 9.60 23.80 4.99
N ASP A 2 9.04 23.08 5.96
CA ASP A 2 9.71 21.91 6.54
C ASP A 2 9.61 20.76 5.54
N GLU A 3 10.70 20.54 4.81
CA GLU A 3 10.84 19.39 3.94
C GLU A 3 10.82 18.11 4.79
N ALA A 4 10.02 17.14 4.36
CA ALA A 4 9.97 15.83 4.99
C ALA A 4 11.35 15.16 4.79
N ARG A 5 12.14 15.03 5.86
CA ARG A 5 13.42 14.33 5.84
C ARG A 5 13.20 12.84 5.51
N ILE A 6 14.05 12.28 4.65
CA ILE A 6 14.01 10.84 4.34
C ILE A 6 14.18 10.05 5.64
N GLY A 7 13.24 9.13 5.93
CA GLY A 7 13.25 8.30 7.13
C GLY A 7 12.38 8.77 8.31
N ILE A 8 11.48 9.75 8.14
CA ILE A 8 10.53 10.18 9.19
C ILE A 8 9.64 9.03 9.68
N ALA A 9 9.27 8.09 8.79
CA ALA A 9 8.41 6.96 9.14
C ALA A 9 9.16 5.80 9.83
N GLY A 10 10.48 5.93 10.04
CA GLY A 10 11.35 4.84 10.50
C GLY A 10 11.82 3.94 9.37
N LYS A 11 12.60 2.90 9.70
CA LYS A 11 13.24 2.00 8.71
C LYS A 11 12.33 0.87 8.23
N ASN A 12 11.20 0.66 8.88
CA ASN A 12 10.33 -0.47 8.66
C ASN A 12 9.09 -0.03 7.86
N THR A 13 8.82 -0.74 6.77
CA THR A 13 7.67 -0.49 5.90
C THR A 13 6.91 -1.81 5.74
N ALA A 14 5.72 -1.89 6.33
CA ALA A 14 4.85 -3.06 6.31
C ALA A 14 3.62 -2.79 5.42
N ILE A 15 3.83 -2.87 4.10
CA ILE A 15 2.83 -2.49 3.09
C ILE A 15 1.63 -3.45 3.13
N GLY A 16 1.86 -4.76 3.21
CA GLY A 16 0.76 -5.74 3.20
C GLY A 16 -0.15 -5.62 4.43
N ASP A 17 0.44 -5.44 5.60
CA ASP A 17 -0.33 -5.22 6.84
C ASP A 17 -1.13 -3.91 6.79
N ALA A 18 -0.54 -2.84 6.21
CA ALA A 18 -1.23 -1.56 6.02
C ALA A 18 -2.44 -1.70 5.08
N ILE A 19 -2.30 -2.42 3.96
CA ILE A 19 -3.41 -2.74 3.07
C ILE A 19 -4.47 -3.56 3.82
N GLY A 20 -4.09 -4.60 4.55
CA GLY A 20 -5.04 -5.43 5.31
C GLY A 20 -5.84 -4.62 6.34
N LEU A 21 -5.18 -3.70 7.05
CA LEU A 21 -5.84 -2.78 7.97
C LEU A 21 -6.81 -1.83 7.25
N ALA A 22 -6.41 -1.31 6.10
CA ALA A 22 -7.27 -0.45 5.28
C ALA A 22 -8.51 -1.19 4.78
N LEU A 23 -8.36 -2.43 4.29
CA LEU A 23 -9.48 -3.28 3.86
C LEU A 23 -10.47 -3.51 5.00
N LYS A 24 -9.98 -3.88 6.20
CA LYS A 24 -10.83 -4.05 7.39
C LYS A 24 -11.66 -2.79 7.68
N ARG A 25 -11.08 -1.59 7.51
CA ARG A 25 -11.78 -0.30 7.69
C ARG A 25 -12.75 0.00 6.55
N LEU A 26 -12.43 -0.35 5.31
CA LEU A 26 -13.28 -0.09 4.14
C LEU A 26 -14.50 -1.02 4.08
N ARG A 27 -14.43 -2.21 4.67
CA ARG A 27 -15.57 -3.15 4.79
C ARG A 27 -16.81 -2.53 5.45
N SER A 28 -16.63 -1.57 6.36
CA SER A 28 -17.75 -0.87 7.02
C SER A 28 -18.34 0.28 6.18
N ARG A 29 -17.76 0.61 5.03
CA ARG A 29 -18.25 1.66 4.12
C ARG A 29 -19.15 1.07 3.02
N PRO A 30 -20.13 1.85 2.51
CA PRO A 30 -20.91 1.44 1.34
C PRO A 30 -20.03 1.02 0.16
N ALA A 31 -20.47 0.02 -0.59
CA ALA A 31 -19.66 -0.61 -1.65
C ALA A 31 -19.39 0.31 -2.85
N GLN A 32 -20.16 1.40 -3.02
CA GLN A 32 -20.25 2.12 -4.28
C GLN A 32 -18.98 2.83 -4.74
N SER A 33 -17.92 2.93 -3.93
CA SER A 33 -16.54 3.23 -4.37
C SER A 33 -15.56 3.12 -3.21
N ARG A 34 -14.97 1.93 -3.00
CA ARG A 34 -13.89 1.75 -2.01
C ARG A 34 -12.54 1.96 -2.69
N VAL A 35 -11.85 3.02 -2.32
CA VAL A 35 -10.54 3.38 -2.86
C VAL A 35 -9.53 3.50 -1.72
N LEU A 36 -8.34 2.95 -1.94
CA LEU A 36 -7.18 3.10 -1.07
C LEU A 36 -6.07 3.83 -1.83
N ILE A 37 -5.67 5.00 -1.35
CA ILE A 37 -4.44 5.67 -1.79
C ILE A 37 -3.34 5.23 -0.82
N LEU A 38 -2.34 4.52 -1.33
CA LEU A 38 -1.20 4.04 -0.55
C LEU A 38 -0.01 4.95 -0.85
N VAL A 39 0.54 5.62 0.16
CA VAL A 39 1.73 6.45 0.01
C VAL A 39 2.87 5.85 0.82
N THR A 40 4.03 5.64 0.20
CA THR A 40 5.22 5.08 0.87
C THR A 40 6.52 5.60 0.27
N ASP A 41 7.56 5.76 1.08
CA ASP A 41 8.91 6.16 0.70
C ASP A 41 9.90 4.98 0.65
N GLY A 42 9.41 3.74 0.79
CA GLY A 42 10.25 2.56 0.89
C GLY A 42 9.58 1.29 0.36
N ALA A 43 10.40 0.26 0.15
CA ALA A 43 9.92 -1.07 -0.21
C ALA A 43 9.45 -1.84 1.03
N ASN A 44 8.54 -2.80 0.84
CA ASN A 44 8.10 -3.68 1.92
C ASN A 44 9.28 -4.48 2.47
N ASN A 45 9.59 -4.29 3.76
CA ASN A 45 10.71 -4.97 4.44
C ASN A 45 10.33 -5.51 5.82
N ALA A 46 9.08 -5.31 6.23
CA ALA A 46 8.53 -5.74 7.50
C ALA A 46 7.06 -6.17 7.32
N GLY A 47 6.45 -6.63 8.41
CA GLY A 47 5.06 -7.09 8.41
C GLY A 47 4.90 -8.58 8.18
N GLN A 48 3.68 -9.09 8.36
CA GLN A 48 3.36 -10.51 8.25
C GLN A 48 2.68 -10.85 6.92
N ILE A 49 1.97 -9.89 6.34
CA ILE A 49 1.23 -10.07 5.09
C ILE A 49 2.09 -9.60 3.93
N ASP A 50 2.23 -10.46 2.92
CA ASP A 50 2.85 -10.10 1.65
C ASP A 50 1.99 -9.07 0.87
N PRO A 51 2.59 -8.01 0.31
CA PRO A 51 1.85 -6.97 -0.42
C PRO A 51 0.99 -7.50 -1.58
N ALA A 52 1.48 -8.47 -2.36
CA ALA A 52 0.74 -9.02 -3.49
C ALA A 52 -0.47 -9.84 -3.00
N THR A 53 -0.31 -10.55 -1.89
CA THR A 53 -1.42 -11.24 -1.22
C THR A 53 -2.49 -10.25 -0.73
N ALA A 54 -2.08 -9.15 -0.10
CA ALA A 54 -3.01 -8.10 0.33
C ALA A 54 -3.72 -7.42 -0.86
N ALA A 55 -3.01 -7.19 -1.97
CA ALA A 55 -3.58 -6.62 -3.20
C ALA A 55 -4.63 -7.55 -3.83
N ARG A 56 -4.39 -8.87 -3.84
CA ARG A 56 -5.38 -9.86 -4.30
C ARG A 56 -6.64 -9.85 -3.46
N LEU A 57 -6.51 -9.74 -2.13
CA LEU A 57 -7.64 -9.60 -1.22
C LEU A 57 -8.43 -8.30 -1.50
N ALA A 58 -7.72 -7.20 -1.74
CA ALA A 58 -8.34 -5.92 -2.08
C ALA A 58 -9.17 -6.00 -3.36
N ALA A 59 -8.64 -6.64 -4.40
CA ALA A 59 -9.35 -6.87 -5.66
C ALA A 59 -10.63 -7.68 -5.45
N GLY A 60 -10.57 -8.75 -4.64
CA GLY A 60 -11.75 -9.57 -4.29
C GLY A 60 -12.82 -8.80 -3.52
N GLU A 61 -12.45 -7.74 -2.79
CA GLU A 61 -13.38 -6.87 -2.05
C GLU A 61 -13.86 -5.64 -2.84
N GLY A 62 -13.49 -5.54 -4.12
CA GLY A 62 -13.83 -4.40 -4.97
C GLY A 62 -13.14 -3.11 -4.54
N VAL A 63 -11.99 -3.21 -3.86
CA VAL A 63 -11.19 -2.06 -3.43
C VAL A 63 -10.11 -1.78 -4.46
N LYS A 64 -10.11 -0.57 -5.01
CA LYS A 64 -9.05 -0.12 -5.92
C LYS A 64 -7.91 0.52 -5.13
N ILE A 65 -6.68 0.04 -5.34
CA ILE A 65 -5.47 0.58 -4.70
C ILE A 65 -4.69 1.43 -5.70
N TYR A 66 -4.33 2.65 -5.30
CA TYR A 66 -3.43 3.53 -6.03
C TYR A 66 -2.14 3.74 -5.22
N PRO A 67 -1.04 3.05 -5.55
CA PRO A 67 0.23 3.24 -4.89
C PRO A 67 0.95 4.50 -5.40
N ILE A 68 1.47 5.29 -4.48
CA ILE A 68 2.31 6.47 -4.71
C ILE A 68 3.64 6.20 -3.97
N GLY A 69 4.67 5.85 -4.73
CA GLY A 69 6.02 5.68 -4.23
C GLY A 69 6.78 7.00 -4.24
N ILE A 70 7.36 7.40 -3.11
CA ILE A 70 8.22 8.58 -2.99
C ILE A 70 9.67 8.08 -3.01
N GLY A 71 10.48 8.62 -3.93
CA GLY A 71 11.89 8.23 -4.06
C GLY A 71 12.12 6.81 -4.61
N ALA A 72 11.06 6.15 -5.09
CA ALA A 72 11.13 4.83 -5.71
C ALA A 72 11.41 4.92 -7.22
N ASP A 73 12.26 4.02 -7.73
CA ASP A 73 12.46 3.82 -9.17
C ASP A 73 11.19 3.16 -9.76
N PRO A 74 10.48 3.81 -10.70
CA PRO A 74 9.19 3.34 -11.22
C PRO A 74 9.25 1.92 -11.81
N ASP A 75 10.40 1.50 -12.33
CA ASP A 75 10.56 0.20 -13.00
C ASP A 75 10.55 -1.00 -12.04
N LYS A 76 10.81 -0.77 -10.74
CA LYS A 76 10.74 -1.84 -9.71
C LYS A 76 9.36 -2.00 -9.09
N GLY A 77 8.49 -0.99 -9.21
CA GLY A 77 7.16 -0.96 -8.59
C GLY A 77 6.07 -1.62 -9.43
N ALA A 78 6.07 -1.42 -10.75
CA ALA A 78 5.00 -1.88 -11.63
C ALA A 78 5.02 -3.40 -11.90
N THR A 79 6.21 -4.00 -11.96
CA THR A 79 6.38 -5.42 -12.32
C THR A 79 5.87 -6.38 -11.25
N THR A 80 5.93 -5.98 -9.97
CA THR A 80 5.54 -6.84 -8.83
C THR A 80 4.01 -6.96 -8.66
N ILE A 81 3.24 -6.06 -9.28
CA ILE A 81 1.77 -6.01 -9.13
C ILE A 81 1.03 -6.69 -10.30
N LEU A 82 1.74 -7.02 -11.38
CA LEU A 82 1.19 -7.62 -12.60
C LEU A 82 1.83 -8.96 -12.98
N GLY A 83 2.68 -9.52 -12.11
CA GLY A 83 3.25 -10.86 -12.24
C GLY A 83 2.48 -11.92 -11.47
#